data_AF-A0A921FKC8-F1
#
_entry.id   AF-A0A921FKC8-F1
#
_cell.length_a   1.000
_cell.length_b   1.000
_cell.length_c   1.000
_cell.angle_alpha   90.00
_cell.angle_beta   90.00
_cell.angle_gamma   90.00
#
_symmetry.space_group_name_H-M   'P 1'
#
loop_
_entity.id
_entity.type
_entity.pdbx_description
1 polymer ?
#
loop_
_entity_poly.entity_id
_entity_poly.type
_entity_poly.pdbx_seq_one_letter_code
_entity_poly.pdbx_strand_id
1 'polypeptide(L)'
;MTLASLSTARTHTVWSEGQSSHAALGQNLSVDTIIIGAGFTGLWTAYYLAAAAPDMRIAVIEQEHVGFGASGRNGGWASAIFPLSLQKVAKKYSRAAAIDLQQAMNDTVDEIQRVSATAGIDAHYEKSGYLSLIRSAAHMQRAHSTVASSADFLGTSDQWQILDRDEARALIDASGVTGALYSPHCAIIHPGKLVRGLADIVKHLGVTIYENTPANEIAPKTVRTPGGTIRA
;
A
#
# COMPACT_ATOMS: atom_id res chain seq x y z
N MET A 1 1.32 28.11 27.20
CA MET A 1 2.01 26.85 26.86
C MET A 1 3.37 27.22 26.31
N THR A 2 4.42 27.15 27.13
CA THR A 2 5.77 27.59 26.76
C THR A 2 6.47 26.52 25.93
N LEU A 3 7.19 26.94 24.89
CA LEU A 3 7.95 26.11 23.94
C LEU A 3 8.97 25.14 24.60
N ALA A 4 9.26 25.30 25.90
CA ALA A 4 10.16 24.43 26.66
C ALA A 4 9.71 22.94 26.73
N SER A 5 8.40 22.66 26.59
CA SER A 5 7.85 21.30 26.74
C SER A 5 8.13 20.36 25.56
N LEU A 6 8.62 20.88 24.42
CA LEU A 6 8.96 20.08 23.24
C LEU A 6 10.46 19.74 23.14
N SER A 7 11.28 20.20 24.09
CA SER A 7 12.73 19.94 24.09
C SER A 7 13.11 18.46 24.19
N THR A 8 12.22 17.63 24.73
CA THR A 8 12.37 16.17 24.82
C THR A 8 11.48 15.42 23.83
N ALA A 9 10.73 16.13 22.99
CA ALA A 9 9.86 15.49 22.01
C ALA A 9 10.71 14.80 20.94
N ARG A 10 10.52 13.48 20.79
CA ARG A 10 11.15 12.74 19.70
C ARG A 10 10.40 13.10 18.41
N THR A 11 11.14 13.54 17.38
CA THR A 11 10.58 13.84 16.05
C THR A 11 10.44 12.60 15.18
N HIS A 12 10.79 11.43 15.69
CA HIS A 12 10.60 10.16 15.01
C HIS A 12 9.15 9.68 15.14
N THR A 13 8.64 9.10 14.06
CA THR A 13 7.27 8.59 14.04
C THR A 13 7.11 7.47 15.08
N VAL A 14 5.95 7.37 15.73
CA VAL A 14 5.65 6.18 16.58
C VAL A 14 5.76 4.90 15.74
N TRP A 15 5.54 5.00 14.42
CA TRP A 15 5.69 3.91 13.49
C TRP A 15 7.11 3.34 13.36
N SER A 16 8.16 4.06 13.79
CA SER A 16 9.57 3.65 13.66
C SER A 16 10.16 3.00 14.91
N GLU A 17 9.37 2.77 15.97
CA GLU A 17 9.85 2.04 17.15
C GLU A 17 10.23 0.59 16.82
N GLY A 18 11.36 0.12 17.35
CA GLY A 18 11.85 -1.26 17.19
C GLY A 18 12.51 -1.58 15.85
N GLN A 19 12.88 -0.57 15.05
CA GLN A 19 13.46 -0.78 13.72
C GLN A 19 14.90 -1.32 13.78
N SER A 20 15.15 -2.42 13.07
CA SER A 20 16.50 -2.93 12.79
C SER A 20 17.06 -2.26 11.53
N SER A 21 18.33 -1.86 11.58
CA SER A 21 19.06 -1.34 10.42
C SER A 21 19.65 -2.46 9.57
N HIS A 22 19.69 -2.24 8.25
CA HIS A 22 20.43 -3.07 7.31
C HIS A 22 21.79 -2.47 7.01
N ALA A 23 22.74 -3.30 6.58
CA ALA A 23 24.07 -2.83 6.23
C ALA A 23 24.04 -1.94 4.98
N ALA A 24 24.93 -0.96 4.93
CA ALA A 24 25.20 -0.22 3.69
C ALA A 24 25.99 -1.08 2.70
N LEU A 25 25.81 -0.85 1.40
CA LEU A 25 26.67 -1.47 0.41
C LEU A 25 28.09 -0.92 0.57
N GLY A 26 29.07 -1.81 0.77
CA GLY A 26 30.47 -1.44 0.97
C GLY A 26 31.43 -1.96 -0.12
N GLN A 27 30.90 -2.60 -1.16
CA GLN A 27 31.70 -3.16 -2.24
C GLN A 27 30.91 -3.24 -3.55
N ASN A 28 31.62 -3.49 -4.66
CA ASN A 28 30.97 -3.79 -5.93
C ASN A 28 30.15 -5.07 -5.83
N LEU A 29 29.00 -5.09 -6.48
CA LEU A 29 28.04 -6.18 -6.44
C LEU A 29 27.61 -6.57 -7.86
N SER A 30 27.44 -7.87 -8.11
CA SER A 30 26.80 -8.37 -9.32
C SER A 30 25.60 -9.20 -8.92
N VAL A 31 24.44 -8.83 -9.43
CA VAL A 31 23.13 -9.46 -9.19
C VAL A 31 22.43 -9.67 -10.53
N ASP A 32 21.31 -10.40 -10.52
CA ASP A 32 20.49 -10.59 -11.71
C ASP A 32 19.40 -9.52 -11.80
N THR A 33 19.00 -8.93 -10.66
CA THR A 33 18.07 -7.81 -10.59
C THR A 33 18.42 -6.88 -9.43
N ILE A 34 18.39 -5.57 -9.70
CA ILE A 34 18.46 -4.52 -8.69
C ILE A 34 17.11 -3.80 -8.60
N ILE A 35 16.63 -3.59 -7.38
CA ILE A 35 15.44 -2.81 -7.06
C ILE A 35 15.88 -1.57 -6.30
N ILE A 36 15.44 -0.39 -6.75
CA ILE A 36 15.79 0.89 -6.13
C ILE A 36 14.57 1.36 -5.31
N GLY A 37 14.76 1.47 -4.00
CA GLY A 37 13.76 1.86 -3.01
C GLY A 37 13.17 0.68 -2.25
N ALA A 38 13.29 0.71 -0.91
CA ALA A 38 12.72 -0.29 -0.01
C ALA A 38 11.36 0.15 0.57
N GLY A 39 10.50 0.68 -0.30
CA GLY A 39 9.07 0.93 -0.03
C GLY A 39 8.18 -0.23 -0.51
N PHE A 40 6.87 -0.06 -0.46
CA PHE A 40 5.91 -1.10 -0.86
C PHE A 40 6.14 -1.58 -2.29
N THR A 41 6.25 -0.69 -3.27
CA THR A 41 6.46 -1.10 -4.68
C THR A 41 7.72 -1.96 -4.82
N GLY A 42 8.83 -1.55 -4.22
CA GLY A 42 10.09 -2.29 -4.29
C GLY A 42 10.03 -3.64 -3.58
N LEU A 43 9.50 -3.68 -2.36
CA LEU A 43 9.45 -4.91 -1.55
C LEU A 43 8.41 -5.91 -2.08
N TRP A 44 7.25 -5.47 -2.55
CA TRP A 44 6.30 -6.36 -3.23
C TRP A 44 6.89 -6.92 -4.53
N THR A 45 7.61 -6.09 -5.30
CA THR A 45 8.33 -6.57 -6.49
C THR A 45 9.36 -7.62 -6.11
N ALA A 46 10.19 -7.36 -5.09
CA ALA A 46 11.18 -8.31 -4.59
C ALA A 46 10.52 -9.63 -4.13
N TYR A 47 9.40 -9.56 -3.41
CA TYR A 47 8.65 -10.71 -2.93
C TYR A 47 8.18 -11.62 -4.07
N TYR A 48 7.47 -11.07 -5.07
CA TYR A 48 6.97 -11.88 -6.17
C TYR A 48 8.08 -12.37 -7.10
N LEU A 49 9.14 -11.58 -7.30
CA LEU A 49 10.31 -12.02 -8.07
C LEU A 49 11.03 -13.19 -7.38
N ALA A 50 11.27 -13.11 -6.08
CA ALA A 50 11.90 -14.19 -5.33
C ALA A 50 11.03 -15.45 -5.27
N ALA A 51 9.70 -15.29 -5.15
CA ALA A 51 8.77 -16.42 -5.19
C ALA A 51 8.72 -17.10 -6.58
N ALA A 52 8.81 -16.31 -7.67
CA ALA A 52 8.75 -16.83 -9.04
C ALA A 52 10.09 -17.42 -9.52
N ALA A 53 11.21 -16.90 -9.03
CA ALA A 53 12.56 -17.34 -9.39
C ALA A 53 13.46 -17.42 -8.15
N PRO A 54 13.37 -18.51 -7.36
CA PRO A 54 14.09 -18.65 -6.08
C PRO A 54 15.62 -18.55 -6.17
N ASP A 55 16.20 -18.90 -7.32
CA ASP A 55 17.65 -18.84 -7.55
C ASP A 55 18.14 -17.46 -8.05
N MET A 56 17.22 -16.52 -8.29
CA MET A 56 17.57 -15.20 -8.81
C MET A 56 18.23 -14.35 -7.72
N ARG A 57 19.41 -13.81 -8.00
CA ARG A 57 20.10 -12.91 -7.07
C ARG A 57 19.46 -11.52 -7.17
N ILE A 58 18.72 -11.16 -6.14
CA ILE A 58 18.02 -9.87 -6.06
C ILE A 58 18.66 -9.00 -4.98
N ALA A 59 19.00 -7.76 -5.32
CA ALA A 59 19.37 -6.74 -4.35
C ALA A 59 18.36 -5.59 -4.34
N VAL A 60 17.95 -5.15 -3.15
CA VAL A 60 17.21 -3.91 -2.93
C VAL A 60 18.16 -2.89 -2.33
N ILE A 61 18.24 -1.69 -2.89
CA ILE A 61 18.98 -0.57 -2.30
C ILE A 61 18.01 0.53 -1.87
N GLU A 62 18.26 1.11 -0.70
CA GLU A 62 17.48 2.18 -0.11
C GLU A 62 18.42 3.29 0.35
N GLN A 63 18.07 4.54 0.03
CA GLN A 63 18.89 5.70 0.38
C GLN A 63 18.92 5.92 1.89
N GLU A 64 17.80 5.69 2.57
CA GLU A 64 17.64 5.89 4.01
C GLU A 64 17.52 4.53 4.69
N HIS A 65 16.34 4.24 5.27
CA HIS A 65 15.98 2.94 5.83
C HIS A 65 14.72 2.37 5.18
N VAL A 66 14.48 1.07 5.33
CA VAL A 66 13.25 0.40 4.89
C VAL A 66 12.02 1.20 5.34
N GLY A 67 11.13 1.52 4.40
CA GLY A 67 9.91 2.26 4.69
C GLY A 67 10.07 3.74 5.08
N PHE A 68 11.24 4.36 4.91
CA PHE A 68 11.44 5.80 5.20
C PHE A 68 10.45 6.72 4.48
N GLY A 69 10.16 6.40 3.22
CA GLY A 69 9.23 7.14 2.36
C GLY A 69 7.75 6.96 2.76
N ALA A 70 6.87 7.19 1.79
CA ALA A 70 5.41 7.13 2.01
C ALA A 70 4.91 5.78 2.55
N SER A 71 5.60 4.67 2.23
CA SER A 71 5.17 3.32 2.60
C SER A 71 5.18 3.05 4.10
N GLY A 72 6.08 3.64 4.89
CA GLY A 72 6.11 3.43 6.34
C GLY A 72 5.31 4.44 7.16
N ARG A 73 4.80 5.52 6.55
CA ARG A 73 4.19 6.67 7.27
C ARG A 73 2.87 7.19 6.67
N ASN A 74 2.22 6.41 5.82
CA ASN A 74 0.88 6.76 5.30
C ASN A 74 -0.22 6.53 6.36
N GLY A 75 -1.46 6.89 6.03
CA GLY A 75 -2.61 6.79 6.94
C GLY A 75 -3.14 5.37 7.18
N GLY A 76 -2.52 4.34 6.58
CA GLY A 76 -2.90 2.94 6.79
C GLY A 76 -4.17 2.50 6.05
N TRP A 77 -4.69 3.30 5.12
CA TRP A 77 -5.86 2.92 4.30
C TRP A 77 -5.42 2.16 3.05
N ALA A 78 -5.73 0.87 3.01
CA ALA A 78 -5.59 0.01 1.84
C ALA A 78 -6.95 -0.07 1.13
N SER A 79 -7.18 0.82 0.18
CA SER A 79 -8.49 1.00 -0.48
C SER A 79 -8.43 0.71 -1.97
N ALA A 80 -9.46 0.04 -2.49
CA ALA A 80 -9.66 -0.15 -3.92
C ALA A 80 -10.38 1.04 -4.60
N ILE A 81 -10.57 2.17 -3.91
CA ILE A 81 -11.18 3.37 -4.47
C ILE A 81 -10.16 4.09 -5.34
N PHE A 82 -10.40 4.09 -6.65
CA PHE A 82 -9.56 4.82 -7.59
C PHE A 82 -9.93 6.32 -7.63
N PRO A 83 -8.96 7.26 -7.64
CA PRO A 83 -9.23 8.70 -7.57
C PRO A 83 -9.82 9.30 -8.86
N LEU A 84 -10.07 8.48 -9.90
CA LEU A 84 -10.77 8.87 -11.12
C LEU A 84 -12.00 7.98 -11.32
N SER A 85 -13.04 8.53 -11.95
CA SER A 85 -14.18 7.69 -12.33
C SER A 85 -13.79 6.69 -13.41
N LEU A 86 -14.39 5.50 -13.38
CA LEU A 86 -14.13 4.46 -14.38
C LEU A 86 -14.46 4.91 -15.80
N GLN A 87 -15.45 5.80 -15.97
CA GLN A 87 -15.77 6.41 -17.26
C GLN A 87 -14.63 7.29 -17.79
N LYS A 88 -13.90 8.01 -16.92
CA LYS A 88 -12.71 8.79 -17.32
C LYS A 88 -11.57 7.87 -17.74
N VAL A 89 -11.36 6.75 -17.04
CA VAL A 89 -10.38 5.73 -17.42
C VAL A 89 -10.74 5.12 -18.76
N ALA A 90 -12.01 4.74 -18.95
CA ALA A 90 -12.50 4.13 -20.17
C ALA A 90 -12.41 5.07 -21.39
N LYS A 91 -12.66 6.36 -21.19
CA LYS A 91 -12.48 7.37 -22.25
C LYS A 91 -11.03 7.47 -22.72
N LYS A 92 -10.05 7.26 -21.84
CA LYS A 92 -8.63 7.36 -22.16
C LYS A 92 -8.06 6.04 -22.73
N TYR A 93 -8.59 4.90 -22.29
CA TYR A 93 -8.07 3.58 -22.64
C TYR A 93 -9.16 2.71 -23.28
N SER A 94 -9.96 2.02 -22.47
CA SER A 94 -11.14 1.26 -22.93
C SER A 94 -12.03 0.90 -21.73
N ARG A 95 -13.28 0.51 -21.99
CA ARG A 95 -14.17 -0.01 -20.92
C ARG A 95 -13.56 -1.25 -20.25
N ALA A 96 -13.01 -2.17 -21.03
CA ALA A 96 -12.36 -3.37 -20.50
C ALA A 96 -11.20 -3.01 -19.56
N ALA A 97 -10.31 -2.11 -19.97
CA ALA A 97 -9.18 -1.69 -19.13
C ALA A 97 -9.63 -1.00 -17.83
N ALA A 98 -10.75 -0.28 -17.83
CA ALA A 98 -11.31 0.31 -16.63
C ALA A 98 -11.91 -0.74 -15.67
N ILE A 99 -12.53 -1.78 -16.21
CA ILE A 99 -13.02 -2.93 -15.43
C ILE A 99 -11.84 -3.70 -14.84
N ASP A 100 -10.83 -4.02 -15.67
CA ASP A 100 -9.62 -4.72 -15.24
C ASP A 100 -8.88 -3.95 -14.14
N LEU A 101 -8.80 -2.62 -14.26
CA LEU A 101 -8.26 -1.75 -13.22
C LEU A 101 -9.04 -1.88 -11.91
N GLN A 102 -10.38 -1.81 -11.95
CA GLN A 102 -11.18 -1.92 -10.73
C GLN A 102 -11.01 -3.29 -10.08
N GLN A 103 -11.00 -4.36 -10.87
CA GLN A 103 -10.78 -5.71 -10.37
C GLN A 103 -9.40 -5.84 -9.73
N ALA A 104 -8.34 -5.38 -10.41
CA ALA A 104 -6.98 -5.39 -9.86
C ALA A 104 -6.86 -4.60 -8.56
N MET A 105 -7.58 -3.48 -8.44
CA MET A 105 -7.62 -2.69 -7.19
C MET A 105 -8.31 -3.46 -6.06
N ASN A 106 -9.42 -4.13 -6.34
CA ASN A 106 -10.12 -4.98 -5.37
C ASN A 106 -9.22 -6.15 -4.93
N ASP A 107 -8.62 -6.86 -5.89
CA ASP A 107 -7.72 -7.99 -5.66
C ASP A 107 -6.49 -7.58 -4.85
N THR A 108 -5.96 -6.38 -5.04
CA THR A 108 -4.81 -5.86 -4.27
C THR A 108 -5.11 -5.80 -2.77
N VAL A 109 -6.32 -5.40 -2.39
CA VAL A 109 -6.73 -5.34 -0.98
C VAL A 109 -6.71 -6.74 -0.37
N ASP A 110 -7.25 -7.73 -1.08
CA ASP A 110 -7.28 -9.13 -0.67
C ASP A 110 -5.90 -9.78 -0.67
N GLU A 111 -5.06 -9.42 -1.63
CA GLU A 111 -3.71 -9.95 -1.76
C GLU A 111 -2.81 -9.52 -0.59
N ILE A 112 -2.95 -8.27 -0.11
CA ILE A 112 -2.26 -7.81 1.10
C ILE A 112 -2.65 -8.69 2.30
N GLN A 113 -3.93 -9.04 2.45
CA GLN A 113 -4.39 -9.93 3.51
C GLN A 113 -3.76 -11.32 3.38
N ARG A 114 -3.86 -11.91 2.18
CA ARG A 114 -3.42 -13.27 1.89
C ARG A 114 -1.93 -13.43 2.15
N VAL A 115 -1.11 -12.51 1.64
CA VAL A 115 0.34 -12.55 1.84
C VAL A 115 0.70 -12.26 3.28
N SER A 116 0.07 -11.28 3.93
CA SER A 116 0.35 -11.01 5.36
C SER A 116 0.06 -12.23 6.23
N ALA A 117 -1.06 -12.92 5.97
CA ALA A 117 -1.41 -14.15 6.68
C ALA A 117 -0.45 -15.31 6.39
N THR A 118 -0.11 -15.53 5.12
CA THR A 118 0.77 -16.64 4.69
C THR A 118 2.20 -16.44 5.19
N ALA A 119 2.67 -15.19 5.20
CA ALA A 119 4.02 -14.84 5.58
C ALA A 119 4.15 -14.51 7.08
N GLY A 120 3.07 -14.55 7.86
CA GLY A 120 3.10 -14.26 9.29
C GLY A 120 3.40 -12.79 9.63
N ILE A 121 3.03 -11.86 8.76
CA ILE A 121 3.20 -10.41 8.98
C ILE A 121 2.04 -9.90 9.83
N ASP A 122 2.31 -9.56 11.08
CA ASP A 122 1.37 -8.88 11.97
C ASP A 122 1.22 -7.39 11.60
N ALA A 123 0.58 -7.10 10.46
CA ALA A 123 0.36 -5.74 9.98
C ALA A 123 -0.90 -5.08 10.57
N HIS A 124 -1.54 -5.66 11.60
CA HIS A 124 -2.87 -5.25 12.07
C HIS A 124 -3.87 -5.09 10.91
N TYR A 125 -3.85 -6.01 9.96
CA TYR A 125 -4.72 -5.95 8.80
C TYR A 125 -6.16 -6.22 9.21
N GLU A 126 -7.07 -5.31 8.88
CA GLU A 126 -8.51 -5.48 9.13
C GLU A 126 -9.33 -4.97 7.95
N LYS A 127 -10.03 -5.86 7.26
CA LYS A 127 -10.89 -5.53 6.10
C LYS A 127 -12.30 -5.18 6.55
N SER A 128 -12.46 -3.97 7.08
CA SER A 128 -13.74 -3.47 7.62
C SER A 128 -14.54 -2.65 6.60
N GLY A 129 -14.04 -2.54 5.36
CA GLY A 129 -14.66 -1.78 4.29
C GLY A 129 -14.50 -0.27 4.43
N TYR A 130 -15.06 0.44 3.45
CA TYR A 130 -15.12 1.90 3.40
C TYR A 130 -16.55 2.35 3.69
N LEU A 131 -16.71 3.34 4.57
CA LEU A 131 -17.99 3.97 4.86
C LEU A 131 -17.93 5.48 4.59
N SER A 132 -18.93 5.99 3.88
CA SER A 132 -19.21 7.41 3.76
C SER A 132 -20.60 7.72 4.31
N LEU A 133 -20.65 8.40 5.45
CA LEU A 133 -21.90 8.67 6.16
C LEU A 133 -22.81 9.63 5.40
N ILE A 134 -24.07 9.24 5.24
CA ILE A 134 -25.11 10.03 4.59
C ILE A 134 -25.84 10.82 5.68
N ARG A 135 -25.83 12.16 5.56
CA ARG A 135 -26.43 13.10 6.53
C ARG A 135 -27.39 14.11 5.91
N SER A 136 -27.68 13.99 4.62
CA SER A 136 -28.61 14.87 3.91
C SER A 136 -29.22 14.16 2.70
N ALA A 137 -30.38 14.64 2.23
CA ALA A 137 -31.03 14.13 1.03
C ALA A 137 -30.11 14.22 -0.21
N ALA A 138 -29.32 15.29 -0.33
CA ALA A 138 -28.36 15.46 -1.42
C ALA A 138 -27.24 14.40 -1.37
N HIS A 139 -26.81 13.97 -0.18
CA HIS A 139 -25.84 12.86 -0.04
C HIS A 139 -26.47 11.55 -0.48
N MET A 140 -27.73 11.30 -0.09
CA MET A 140 -28.46 10.09 -0.45
C MET A 140 -28.63 9.97 -1.97
N GLN A 141 -29.03 11.06 -2.63
CA GLN A 141 -29.17 11.10 -4.09
C GLN A 141 -27.83 10.80 -4.81
N ARG A 142 -26.72 11.34 -4.31
CA ARG A 142 -25.39 11.04 -4.85
C ARG A 142 -25.01 9.58 -4.63
N ALA A 143 -25.28 9.02 -3.45
CA ALA A 143 -25.01 7.61 -3.15
C ALA A 143 -25.78 6.68 -4.11
N HIS A 144 -27.08 6.94 -4.35
CA HIS A 144 -27.86 6.17 -5.31
C HIS A 144 -27.28 6.26 -6.73
N SER A 145 -26.85 7.45 -7.13
CA SER A 145 -26.22 7.67 -8.44
C SER A 145 -24.88 6.92 -8.55
N THR A 146 -24.07 6.89 -7.48
CA THR A 146 -22.82 6.12 -7.42
C THR A 146 -23.06 4.63 -7.54
N VAL A 147 -24.01 4.08 -6.78
CA VAL A 147 -24.35 2.63 -6.85
C VAL A 147 -24.86 2.26 -8.22
N ALA A 148 -25.85 2.98 -8.75
CA ALA A 148 -26.43 2.68 -10.06
C ALA A 148 -25.39 2.77 -11.18
N SER A 149 -24.63 3.88 -11.24
CA SER A 149 -23.61 4.05 -12.30
C SER A 149 -22.47 3.05 -12.20
N SER A 150 -22.10 2.61 -10.99
CA SER A 150 -21.10 1.56 -10.80
C SER A 150 -21.64 0.20 -11.25
N ALA A 151 -22.87 -0.14 -10.88
CA ALA A 151 -23.49 -1.40 -11.25
C ALA A 151 -23.66 -1.52 -12.77
N ASP A 152 -24.15 -0.47 -13.42
CA ASP A 152 -24.29 -0.41 -14.88
C ASP A 152 -22.92 -0.53 -15.58
N PHE A 153 -21.90 0.14 -15.03
CA PHE A 153 -20.58 0.15 -15.66
C PHE A 153 -19.85 -1.19 -15.51
N LEU A 154 -19.89 -1.80 -14.32
CA LEU A 154 -19.16 -3.04 -13.99
C LEU A 154 -19.95 -4.31 -14.32
N GLY A 155 -21.28 -4.24 -14.37
CA GLY A 155 -22.14 -5.42 -14.49
C GLY A 155 -22.31 -6.21 -13.18
N THR A 156 -21.94 -5.63 -12.04
CA THR A 156 -22.10 -6.21 -10.70
C THR A 156 -22.45 -5.14 -9.66
N SER A 157 -23.21 -5.51 -8.64
CA SER A 157 -23.57 -4.67 -7.48
C SER A 157 -22.57 -4.73 -6.33
N ASP A 158 -21.48 -5.50 -6.43
CA ASP A 158 -20.61 -5.79 -5.29
C ASP A 158 -19.66 -4.63 -4.91
N GLN A 159 -19.48 -3.67 -5.82
CA GLN A 159 -18.53 -2.57 -5.62
C GLN A 159 -19.02 -1.53 -4.59
N TRP A 160 -20.31 -1.19 -4.64
CA TRP A 160 -20.91 -0.13 -3.83
C TRP A 160 -22.31 -0.51 -3.38
N GLN A 161 -22.60 -0.27 -2.11
CA GLN A 161 -23.89 -0.54 -1.48
C GLN A 161 -24.36 0.69 -0.71
N ILE A 162 -25.67 0.85 -0.58
CA ILE A 162 -26.24 1.80 0.37
C ILE A 162 -26.71 1.02 1.57
N LEU A 163 -26.21 1.43 2.74
CA LEU A 163 -26.68 0.97 4.02
C LEU A 163 -27.76 1.92 4.53
N ASP A 164 -28.80 1.35 5.11
CA ASP A 164 -29.79 2.13 5.83
C ASP A 164 -29.20 2.72 7.13
N ARG A 165 -30.05 3.42 7.89
CA ARG A 165 -29.64 4.09 9.12
C ARG A 165 -29.15 3.11 10.18
N ASP A 166 -29.84 1.99 10.36
CA ASP A 166 -29.58 1.06 11.45
C ASP A 166 -28.35 0.21 11.12
N GLU A 167 -28.20 -0.20 9.85
CA GLU A 167 -26.99 -0.85 9.33
C GLU A 167 -25.74 0.04 9.48
N ALA A 168 -25.85 1.32 9.10
CA ALA A 168 -24.74 2.27 9.25
C ALA A 168 -24.34 2.48 10.72
N ARG A 169 -25.32 2.55 11.63
CA ARG A 169 -25.07 2.72 13.07
C ARG A 169 -24.50 1.47 13.74
N ALA A 170 -24.82 0.29 13.24
CA ALA A 170 -24.23 -0.96 13.70
C ALA A 170 -22.71 -1.00 13.41
N LEU A 171 -22.27 -0.37 12.32
CA LEU A 171 -20.84 -0.26 11.97
C LEU A 171 -20.15 0.90 12.69
N ILE A 172 -20.81 2.07 12.78
CA ILE A 172 -20.29 3.23 13.50
C ILE A 172 -21.42 4.06 14.11
N ASP A 173 -21.43 4.22 15.44
CA ASP A 173 -22.50 4.91 16.16
C ASP A 173 -22.39 6.45 16.04
N ALA A 174 -22.57 6.95 14.82
CA ALA A 174 -22.51 8.36 14.50
C ALA A 174 -23.89 9.03 14.57
N SER A 175 -23.95 10.22 15.17
CA SER A 175 -25.17 11.04 15.22
C SER A 175 -25.53 11.64 13.86
N GLY A 176 -26.83 11.87 13.63
CA GLY A 176 -27.32 12.61 12.46
C GLY A 176 -27.16 11.88 11.13
N VAL A 177 -27.02 10.55 11.17
CA VAL A 177 -26.94 9.71 9.97
C VAL A 177 -28.32 9.23 9.55
N THR A 178 -28.53 9.19 8.23
CA THR A 178 -29.72 8.62 7.57
C THR A 178 -29.38 7.39 6.74
N GLY A 179 -28.10 7.00 6.68
CA GLY A 179 -27.57 5.84 5.96
C GLY A 179 -26.06 5.98 5.72
N ALA A 180 -25.47 5.08 4.94
CA ALA A 180 -24.08 5.18 4.49
C ALA A 180 -23.91 4.64 3.06
N LEU A 181 -22.95 5.20 2.31
CA LEU A 181 -22.40 4.55 1.13
C LEU A 181 -21.26 3.65 1.58
N TYR A 182 -21.30 2.38 1.19
CA TYR A 182 -20.39 1.33 1.64
C TYR A 182 -19.68 0.65 0.46
N SER A 183 -18.41 0.29 0.65
CA SER A 183 -17.69 -0.63 -0.23
C SER A 183 -16.89 -1.64 0.59
N PRO A 184 -16.96 -2.95 0.31
CA PRO A 184 -16.21 -3.95 1.07
C PRO A 184 -14.71 -3.96 0.74
N HIS A 185 -14.28 -3.33 -0.36
CA HIS A 185 -12.91 -3.39 -0.86
C HIS A 185 -11.99 -2.33 -0.21
N CYS A 186 -11.96 -2.33 1.11
CA CYS A 186 -11.08 -1.46 1.88
C CYS A 186 -10.68 -2.13 3.20
N ALA A 187 -9.43 -1.90 3.58
CA ALA A 187 -8.88 -2.36 4.85
C ALA A 187 -8.09 -1.24 5.53
N ILE A 188 -7.91 -1.40 6.84
CA ILE A 188 -6.91 -0.68 7.60
C ILE A 188 -5.70 -1.58 7.83
N ILE A 189 -4.51 -0.97 7.85
CA ILE A 189 -3.24 -1.62 8.15
C ILE A 189 -2.38 -0.70 9.01
N HIS A 190 -1.43 -1.29 9.73
CA HIS A 190 -0.28 -0.58 10.25
C HIS A 190 0.84 -0.55 9.18
N PRO A 191 1.06 0.59 8.49
CA PRO A 191 1.97 0.65 7.35
C PRO A 191 3.43 0.34 7.71
N GLY A 192 3.91 0.85 8.85
CA GLY A 192 5.24 0.54 9.36
C GLY A 192 5.48 -0.95 9.63
N LYS A 193 4.53 -1.66 10.25
CA LYS A 193 4.63 -3.11 10.47
C LYS A 193 4.57 -3.89 9.16
N LEU A 194 3.69 -3.51 8.23
CA LEU A 194 3.60 -4.18 6.93
C LEU A 194 4.92 -4.06 6.14
N VAL A 195 5.47 -2.85 6.01
CA VAL A 195 6.69 -2.64 5.21
C VAL A 195 7.90 -3.34 5.82
N ARG A 196 8.00 -3.39 7.16
CA ARG A 196 9.06 -4.14 7.86
C ARG A 196 8.90 -5.64 7.72
N GLY A 197 7.68 -6.15 7.93
CA GLY A 197 7.41 -7.57 7.75
C GLY A 197 7.68 -8.03 6.31
N LEU A 198 7.36 -7.21 5.31
CA LEU A 198 7.75 -7.49 3.91
C LEU A 198 9.27 -7.55 3.75
N ALA A 199 10.02 -6.60 4.32
CA ALA A 199 11.48 -6.60 4.26
C ALA A 199 12.08 -7.85 4.92
N ASP A 200 11.57 -8.27 6.06
CA ASP A 200 11.99 -9.51 6.71
C ASP A 200 11.69 -10.73 5.85
N ILE A 201 10.51 -10.80 5.24
CA ILE A 201 10.11 -11.94 4.42
C ILE A 201 10.95 -12.04 3.15
N VAL A 202 11.20 -10.94 2.43
CA VAL A 202 12.05 -11.02 1.23
C VAL A 202 13.48 -11.43 1.57
N LYS A 203 13.99 -11.07 2.76
CA LYS A 203 15.29 -11.56 3.25
C LYS A 203 15.29 -13.07 3.48
N HIS A 204 14.22 -13.62 4.07
CA HIS A 204 14.07 -15.07 4.21
C HIS A 204 13.98 -15.78 2.85
N LEU A 205 13.49 -15.09 1.82
CA LEU A 205 13.47 -15.57 0.43
C LEU A 205 14.80 -15.34 -0.33
N GLY A 206 15.87 -14.92 0.34
CA GLY A 206 17.20 -14.75 -0.26
C GLY A 206 17.49 -13.38 -0.87
N VAL A 207 16.57 -12.42 -0.77
CA VAL A 207 16.80 -11.03 -1.23
C VAL A 207 17.74 -10.31 -0.25
N THR A 208 18.76 -9.64 -0.77
CA THR A 208 19.63 -8.80 0.06
C THR A 208 19.17 -7.35 0.03
N ILE A 209 19.00 -6.72 1.19
CA ILE A 209 18.61 -5.31 1.33
C ILE A 209 19.81 -4.52 1.85
N TYR A 210 20.14 -3.42 1.16
CA TYR A 210 21.14 -2.45 1.60
C TYR A 210 20.47 -1.10 1.89
N GLU A 211 20.61 -0.62 3.11
CA GLU A 211 20.17 0.72 3.54
C GLU A 211 21.31 1.73 3.40
N ASN A 212 21.06 3.03 3.57
CA ASN A 212 22.08 4.08 3.44
C ASN A 212 22.86 4.03 2.10
N THR A 213 22.20 3.56 1.03
CA THR A 213 22.81 3.24 -0.27
C THR A 213 22.04 3.96 -1.39
N PRO A 214 22.23 5.29 -1.56
CA PRO A 214 21.57 6.03 -2.62
C PRO A 214 22.07 5.60 -4.01
N ALA A 215 21.14 5.50 -4.96
CA ALA A 215 21.44 5.33 -6.38
C ALA A 215 21.79 6.70 -7.00
N ASN A 216 23.08 7.03 -7.05
CA ASN A 216 23.55 8.33 -7.54
C ASN A 216 23.49 8.45 -9.07
N GLU A 217 23.77 7.34 -9.77
CA GLU A 217 23.75 7.29 -11.23
C GLU A 217 23.19 5.95 -11.70
N ILE A 218 22.29 5.99 -12.68
CA ILE A 218 21.74 4.81 -13.34
C ILE A 218 22.17 4.86 -14.81
N ALA A 219 22.90 3.82 -15.22
CA ALA A 219 23.37 3.62 -16.58
C ALA A 219 22.96 2.21 -17.05
N PRO A 220 23.07 1.89 -18.36
CA PRO A 220 22.77 0.54 -18.84
C PRO A 220 23.50 -0.53 -18.03
N LYS A 221 22.71 -1.43 -17.42
CA LYS A 221 23.17 -2.56 -16.58
C LYS A 221 24.03 -2.20 -15.36
N THR A 222 24.02 -0.92 -14.94
CA THR A 222 24.91 -0.44 -13.89
C THR A 222 24.23 0.63 -13.03
N VAL A 223 24.33 0.49 -11.71
CA VAL A 223 23.95 1.53 -10.75
C VAL A 223 25.16 1.90 -9.90
N ARG A 224 25.49 3.20 -9.83
CA ARG A 224 26.58 3.69 -8.98
C ARG A 224 26.02 4.21 -7.67
N THR A 225 26.67 3.81 -6.58
CA THR A 225 26.37 4.23 -5.21
C THR A 225 27.68 4.71 -4.54
N PRO A 226 27.63 5.41 -3.39
CA PRO A 226 28.83 5.84 -2.68
C PRO A 226 29.76 4.69 -2.28
N GLY A 227 29.21 3.53 -1.93
CA GLY A 227 29.97 2.39 -1.41
C GLY A 227 30.28 1.29 -2.43
N GLY A 228 29.86 1.45 -3.70
CA GLY A 228 30.14 0.46 -4.73
C GLY A 228 29.30 0.63 -5.99
N THR A 229 29.72 -0.07 -7.04
CA THR A 229 28.97 -0.20 -8.30
C THR A 229 28.24 -1.53 -8.33
N ILE A 230 26.95 -1.50 -8.65
CA ILE A 230 26.10 -2.69 -8.81
C ILE A 230 25.92 -2.95 -10.31
N ARG A 231 26.17 -4.19 -10.75
CA ARG A 231 25.88 -4.66 -12.11
C ARG A 231 24.70 -5.61 -12.09
N ALA A 232 23.71 -5.36 -12.95
CA ALA A 232 22.50 -6.15 -13.14
C ALA A 232 22.19 -6.29 -14.64
#